data_AF-A0A6A3C4V1-F1
#
_entry.id   AF-A0A6A3C4V1-F1
#
_cell.length_a   1.000
_cell.length_b   1.000
_cell.length_c   1.000
_cell.angle_alpha   90.00
_cell.angle_beta   90.00
_cell.angle_gamma   90.00
#
_symmetry.space_group_name_H-M   'P 1'
#
loop_
_entity.id
_entity.type
_entity.pdbx_description
1 polymer ?
#
loop_
_entity_poly.entity_id
_entity_poly.type
_entity_poly.pdbx_seq_one_letter_code
_entity_poly.pdbx_strand_id
1 'polypeptide(L)'
;MPILHHLHQLKNCAKHRSIVSTKQLHGHLIKLGLIKFIHLTNTLLSVYEKCNLLEVALQQFDEMPQETMLLPDDFVFASLVKACGSLGTIKQGKQVHGNFLVSPFFDDDVVKSSLVDMYGKCGLPKRRKEESSELFSRVPVKDLFAWTALISGLVQSGDAVDAFGLFVEMRRKGISIIDPLVLSSIVGASANLAMLELGKQDVTQRCCSWTSIIVGAAQHGQAEEAFYLYDKMVLNGIKPNEVTFVGLIYACSHVGLVNRGRQLFKSMVEDYGIHPSLQHYTCLLDLLGRSGYLEEAEAIINSMPFKPDEPTWEALLSACKLCGNAKMAIRFADHLLSLKPEEPSTYILLSNVYASSGLWEHASKARRMLETLEVRKEPGYSYVYFDKESQTFYAGESSHPMKDRIFGLLNELDVEMRRRGYVPDTSWILHNTEHQEKERQLVWHSERLAVAYGLLNSVPGTVIRIVKNLRVCGDCHAVLKLISDIARREIVVRDAKRSPF
;
A
#
# COMPACT_ATOMS: atom_id res chain seq x y z
N MET A 1 -24.44 35.09 -10.63
CA MET A 1 -24.89 33.86 -11.33
C MET A 1 -23.75 33.02 -11.92
N PRO A 2 -22.69 33.57 -12.56
CA PRO A 2 -21.64 32.73 -13.20
C PRO A 2 -20.80 31.90 -12.22
N ILE A 3 -20.45 32.46 -11.05
CA ILE A 3 -19.58 31.82 -10.06
C ILE A 3 -20.22 30.57 -9.45
N LEU A 4 -21.52 30.62 -9.12
CA LEU A 4 -22.25 29.47 -8.55
C LEU A 4 -22.33 28.28 -9.51
N HIS A 5 -22.47 28.56 -10.81
CA HIS A 5 -22.47 27.51 -11.84
C HIS A 5 -21.12 26.78 -11.88
N HIS A 6 -20.01 27.51 -11.89
CA HIS A 6 -18.67 26.92 -11.89
C HIS A 6 -18.33 26.24 -10.56
N LEU A 7 -18.80 26.75 -9.43
CA LEU A 7 -18.68 26.06 -8.13
C LEU A 7 -19.40 24.70 -8.14
N HIS A 8 -20.60 24.64 -8.74
CA HIS A 8 -21.33 23.37 -8.87
C HIS A 8 -20.58 22.39 -9.78
N GLN A 9 -20.02 22.86 -10.89
CA GLN A 9 -19.19 22.04 -11.79
C GLN A 9 -17.92 21.53 -11.09
N LEU A 10 -17.23 22.37 -10.31
CA LEU A 10 -16.07 21.95 -9.50
C LEU A 10 -16.47 20.90 -8.45
N LYS A 11 -17.58 21.11 -7.73
CA LYS A 11 -18.09 20.12 -6.76
C LYS A 11 -18.43 18.78 -7.42
N ASN A 12 -19.00 18.79 -8.63
CA ASN A 12 -19.24 17.58 -9.40
C ASN A 12 -17.92 16.91 -9.83
N CYS A 13 -16.91 17.68 -10.25
CA CYS A 13 -15.58 17.15 -10.55
C CYS A 13 -14.95 16.49 -9.32
N ALA A 14 -15.08 17.09 -8.13
CA ALA A 14 -14.64 16.51 -6.86
C ALA A 14 -15.38 15.22 -6.51
N LYS A 15 -16.70 15.15 -6.75
CA LYS A 15 -17.52 13.96 -6.49
C LYS A 15 -17.08 12.76 -7.34
N HIS A 16 -16.75 13.01 -8.60
CA HIS A 16 -16.34 11.97 -9.56
C HIS A 16 -14.82 11.81 -9.71
N ARG A 17 -14.01 12.56 -8.94
CA ARG A 17 -12.54 12.61 -9.00
C ARG A 17 -12.00 12.73 -10.44
N SER A 18 -12.69 13.50 -11.28
CA SER A 18 -12.36 13.62 -12.71
C SER A 18 -11.20 14.60 -12.95
N ILE A 19 -9.99 14.06 -13.19
CA ILE A 19 -8.79 14.85 -13.51
C ILE A 19 -8.96 15.68 -14.79
N VAL A 20 -9.52 15.09 -15.84
CA VAL A 20 -9.64 15.74 -17.17
C VAL A 20 -10.60 16.91 -17.09
N SER A 21 -11.79 16.69 -16.51
CA SER A 21 -12.80 17.74 -16.34
C SER A 21 -12.29 18.86 -15.42
N THR A 22 -11.54 18.52 -14.37
CA THR A 22 -10.93 19.51 -13.46
C THR A 22 -9.93 20.38 -14.20
N LYS A 23 -8.99 19.81 -14.98
CA LYS A 23 -8.01 20.59 -15.74
C LYS A 23 -8.64 21.43 -16.85
N GLN A 24 -9.66 20.90 -17.54
CA GLN A 24 -10.41 21.64 -18.55
C GLN A 24 -11.16 22.83 -17.93
N LEU A 25 -11.84 22.59 -16.81
CA LEU A 25 -12.56 23.62 -16.08
C LEU A 25 -11.58 24.65 -15.51
N HIS A 26 -10.42 24.25 -14.98
CA HIS A 26 -9.38 25.16 -14.56
C HIS A 26 -8.92 26.06 -15.71
N GLY A 27 -8.55 25.49 -16.86
CA GLY A 27 -8.17 26.28 -18.04
C GLY A 27 -9.26 27.23 -18.51
N HIS A 28 -10.52 26.84 -18.38
CA HIS A 28 -11.68 27.71 -18.66
C HIS A 28 -11.78 28.86 -17.65
N LEU A 29 -11.61 28.59 -16.35
CA LEU A 29 -11.61 29.60 -15.29
C LEU A 29 -10.44 30.60 -15.43
N ILE A 30 -9.26 30.15 -15.88
CA ILE A 30 -8.12 31.03 -16.22
C ILE A 30 -8.54 31.98 -17.35
N LYS A 31 -9.06 31.44 -18.46
CA LYS A 31 -9.47 32.24 -19.64
C LYS A 31 -10.52 33.29 -19.31
N LEU A 32 -11.42 32.99 -18.38
CA LEU A 32 -12.46 33.92 -17.92
C LEU A 32 -11.98 34.89 -16.83
N GLY A 33 -10.73 34.77 -16.36
CA GLY A 33 -10.18 35.60 -15.29
C GLY A 33 -10.90 35.40 -13.95
N LEU A 34 -11.51 34.23 -13.72
CA LEU A 34 -12.33 33.93 -12.54
C LEU A 34 -11.52 33.35 -11.37
N ILE A 35 -10.25 33.01 -11.56
CA ILE A 35 -9.36 32.46 -10.50
C ILE A 35 -8.98 33.51 -9.44
N LYS A 36 -9.23 34.79 -9.72
CA LYS A 36 -9.14 35.83 -8.69
C LYS A 36 -10.24 35.72 -7.61
N PHE A 37 -11.29 34.91 -7.83
CA PHE A 37 -12.36 34.72 -6.86
C PHE A 37 -12.03 33.57 -5.90
N ILE A 38 -11.81 33.90 -4.63
CA ILE A 38 -11.34 32.96 -3.61
C ILE A 38 -12.19 31.70 -3.48
N HIS A 39 -13.52 31.80 -3.53
CA HIS A 39 -14.37 30.61 -3.40
C HIS A 39 -14.14 29.60 -4.53
N LEU A 40 -13.86 30.06 -5.75
CA LEU A 40 -13.54 29.18 -6.88
C LEU A 40 -12.15 28.58 -6.70
N THR A 41 -11.18 29.37 -6.25
CA THR A 41 -9.79 28.91 -6.06
C THR A 41 -9.68 27.93 -4.88
N ASN A 42 -10.31 28.21 -3.75
CA ASN A 42 -10.41 27.28 -2.60
C ASN A 42 -11.07 25.96 -3.01
N THR A 43 -12.20 26.04 -3.73
CA THR A 43 -12.89 24.84 -4.22
C THR A 43 -12.03 24.07 -5.22
N LEU A 44 -11.32 24.77 -6.10
CA LEU A 44 -10.41 24.17 -7.07
C LEU A 44 -9.23 23.46 -6.39
N LEU A 45 -8.62 24.07 -5.36
CA LEU A 45 -7.58 23.45 -4.53
C LEU A 45 -8.09 22.17 -3.85
N SER A 46 -9.30 22.18 -3.30
CA SER A 46 -9.94 20.97 -2.75
C SER A 46 -10.14 19.89 -3.83
N VAL A 47 -10.55 20.28 -5.03
CA VAL A 47 -10.77 19.32 -6.13
C VAL A 47 -9.45 18.71 -6.57
N TYR A 48 -8.37 19.48 -6.61
CA TYR A 48 -7.04 18.96 -6.92
C TYR A 48 -6.55 17.95 -5.90
N GLU A 49 -6.76 18.17 -4.61
CA GLU A 49 -6.45 17.17 -3.57
C GLU A 49 -7.24 15.88 -3.80
N LYS A 50 -8.57 15.98 -4.01
CA LYS A 50 -9.43 14.80 -4.25
C LYS A 50 -9.09 14.04 -5.53
N CYS A 51 -8.53 14.73 -6.52
CA CYS A 51 -8.05 14.18 -7.78
C CYS A 51 -6.57 13.73 -7.73
N ASN A 52 -5.91 13.81 -6.57
CA ASN A 52 -4.50 13.51 -6.36
C ASN A 52 -3.54 14.32 -7.25
N LEU A 53 -3.90 15.56 -7.60
CA LEU A 53 -3.11 16.50 -8.39
C LEU A 53 -2.37 17.48 -7.47
N LEU A 54 -1.58 16.93 -6.56
CA LEU A 54 -1.00 17.66 -5.42
C LEU A 54 -0.02 18.77 -5.85
N GLU A 55 0.80 18.53 -6.88
CA GLU A 55 1.74 19.53 -7.41
C GLU A 55 1.01 20.75 -8.00
N VAL A 56 -0.09 20.50 -8.73
CA VAL A 56 -0.90 21.58 -9.34
C VAL A 56 -1.61 22.40 -8.27
N ALA A 57 -2.05 21.75 -7.18
CA ALA A 57 -2.63 22.45 -6.04
C ALA A 57 -1.63 23.40 -5.39
N LEU A 58 -0.39 22.95 -5.16
CA LEU A 58 0.66 23.78 -4.57
C LEU A 58 1.10 24.91 -5.50
N GLN A 59 1.24 24.65 -6.80
CA GLN A 59 1.55 25.71 -7.76
C GLN A 59 0.45 26.79 -7.78
N GLN A 60 -0.82 26.36 -7.78
CA GLN A 60 -1.94 27.31 -7.77
C GLN A 60 -1.99 28.13 -6.49
N PHE A 61 -1.57 27.56 -5.36
CA PHE A 61 -1.45 28.27 -4.08
C PHE A 61 -0.33 29.32 -4.11
N ASP A 62 0.83 28.98 -4.68
CA ASP A 62 1.97 29.90 -4.84
C ASP A 62 1.61 31.08 -5.76
N GLU A 63 0.72 30.87 -6.72
CA GLU A 63 0.19 31.90 -7.63
C GLU A 63 -0.95 32.74 -7.03
N MET A 64 -1.44 32.45 -5.81
CA MET A 64 -2.48 33.25 -5.17
C MET A 64 -1.92 34.61 -4.72
N PRO A 65 -2.60 35.74 -5.02
CA PRO A 65 -2.14 37.07 -4.60
C PRO A 65 -2.05 37.17 -3.06
N GLN A 66 -0.87 37.52 -2.53
CA GLN A 66 -0.70 37.79 -1.09
C GLN A 66 -1.41 39.07 -0.63
N GLU A 67 -1.75 39.97 -1.57
CA GLU A 67 -2.33 41.29 -1.29
C GLU A 67 -3.84 41.28 -1.01
N THR A 68 -4.53 40.17 -1.27
CA THR A 68 -5.93 40.02 -0.85
C THR A 68 -5.98 39.53 0.59
N MET A 69 -6.55 40.33 1.51
CA MET A 69 -6.90 40.00 2.91
C MET A 69 -7.85 38.79 3.08
N LEU A 70 -7.98 37.92 2.09
CA LEU A 70 -8.85 36.75 2.08
C LEU A 70 -7.94 35.52 2.01
N LEU A 71 -7.73 34.92 3.18
CA LEU A 71 -6.89 33.74 3.39
C LEU A 71 -7.65 32.47 3.00
N PRO A 72 -6.94 31.36 2.68
CA PRO A 72 -7.56 30.04 2.58
C PRO A 72 -8.43 29.73 3.80
N ASP A 73 -9.49 28.96 3.61
CA ASP A 73 -10.26 28.43 4.74
C ASP A 73 -9.53 27.24 5.39
N ASP A 74 -9.99 26.85 6.58
CA ASP A 74 -9.54 25.67 7.33
C ASP A 74 -9.43 24.42 6.45
N PHE A 75 -10.44 24.16 5.61
CA PHE A 75 -10.47 23.02 4.70
C PHE A 75 -9.33 23.05 3.66
N VAL A 76 -9.08 24.21 3.05
CA VAL A 76 -7.98 24.38 2.09
C VAL A 76 -6.62 24.27 2.77
N PHE A 77 -6.45 24.83 3.97
CA PHE A 77 -5.22 24.66 4.73
C PHE A 77 -4.93 23.18 5.01
N ALA A 78 -5.90 22.41 5.49
CA ALA A 78 -5.73 20.97 5.71
C ALA A 78 -5.34 20.23 4.41
N SER A 79 -5.97 20.60 3.29
CA SER A 79 -5.69 20.01 1.97
C SER A 79 -4.27 20.30 1.48
N LEU A 80 -3.81 21.55 1.61
CA LEU A 80 -2.46 21.97 1.22
C LEU A 80 -1.38 21.35 2.09
N VAL A 81 -1.64 21.26 3.41
CA VAL A 81 -0.73 20.62 4.36
C VAL A 81 -0.57 19.14 4.05
N LYS A 82 -1.68 18.44 3.76
CA LYS A 82 -1.66 17.03 3.34
C LYS A 82 -0.94 16.82 2.01
N ALA A 83 -1.12 17.72 1.06
CA ALA A 83 -0.38 17.72 -0.21
C ALA A 83 1.14 17.84 0.01
N CYS A 84 1.56 18.80 0.86
CA CYS A 84 2.96 18.96 1.25
C CYS A 84 3.50 17.69 1.93
N GLY A 85 2.72 17.10 2.84
CA GLY A 85 3.06 15.85 3.54
C GLY A 85 3.30 14.67 2.60
N SER A 86 2.50 14.58 1.54
CA SER A 86 2.55 13.48 0.57
C SER A 86 3.67 13.65 -0.46
N LEU A 87 4.01 14.90 -0.80
CA LEU A 87 5.09 15.24 -1.74
C LEU A 87 6.45 15.42 -1.06
N GLY A 88 6.52 15.43 0.28
CA GLY A 88 7.76 15.65 1.01
C GLY A 88 8.28 17.09 0.97
N THR A 89 7.45 18.08 0.59
CA THR A 89 7.88 19.45 0.30
C THR A 89 7.90 20.35 1.55
N ILE A 90 8.86 20.13 2.45
CA ILE A 90 8.94 20.85 3.74
C ILE A 90 8.97 22.38 3.63
N LYS A 91 9.60 22.94 2.58
CA LYS A 91 9.68 24.40 2.39
C LYS A 91 8.29 25.01 2.13
N GLN A 92 7.52 24.39 1.25
CA GLN A 92 6.14 24.80 0.96
C GLN A 92 5.24 24.51 2.18
N GLY A 93 5.42 23.36 2.85
CA GLY A 93 4.72 23.07 4.10
C GLY A 93 4.92 24.13 5.19
N LYS A 94 6.14 24.68 5.33
CA LYS A 94 6.44 25.79 6.25
C LYS A 94 5.76 27.11 5.82
N GLN A 95 5.64 27.37 4.53
CA GLN A 95 4.92 28.55 4.01
C GLN A 95 3.41 28.43 4.30
N VAL A 96 2.81 27.27 4.02
CA VAL A 96 1.40 26.98 4.33
C VAL A 96 1.15 27.10 5.83
N HIS A 97 2.04 26.57 6.68
CA HIS A 97 1.96 26.70 8.14
C HIS A 97 2.04 28.18 8.58
N GLY A 98 2.96 28.97 8.02
CA GLY A 98 3.05 30.40 8.32
C GLY A 98 1.77 31.16 7.96
N ASN A 99 1.19 30.88 6.80
CA ASN A 99 -0.08 31.47 6.35
C ASN A 99 -1.26 31.04 7.24
N PHE A 100 -1.25 29.80 7.74
CA PHE A 100 -2.26 29.32 8.68
C PHE A 100 -2.22 30.07 10.02
N LEU A 101 -1.02 30.31 10.57
CA LEU A 101 -0.83 31.00 11.85
C LEU A 101 -1.31 32.45 11.85
N VAL A 102 -1.29 33.12 10.68
CA VAL A 102 -1.79 34.50 10.53
C VAL A 102 -3.26 34.55 10.07
N SER A 103 -3.92 33.39 9.94
CA SER A 103 -5.31 33.29 9.49
C SER A 103 -6.33 33.30 10.62
N PRO A 104 -7.60 33.67 10.35
CA PRO A 104 -8.69 33.51 11.31
C PRO A 104 -8.90 32.06 11.78
N PHE A 105 -8.34 31.08 11.07
CA PHE A 105 -8.47 29.66 11.32
C PHE A 105 -7.29 29.08 12.11
N PHE A 106 -6.36 29.89 12.60
CA PHE A 106 -5.12 29.44 13.28
C PHE A 106 -5.34 28.44 14.43
N ASP A 107 -6.54 28.40 15.00
CA ASP A 107 -6.90 27.51 16.10
C ASP A 107 -7.57 26.19 15.65
N ASP A 108 -7.79 25.97 14.36
CA ASP A 108 -8.46 24.78 13.83
C ASP A 108 -7.67 23.48 14.14
N ASP A 109 -8.34 22.55 14.82
CA ASP A 109 -7.72 21.30 15.27
C ASP A 109 -7.39 20.36 14.10
N VAL A 110 -8.20 20.33 13.03
CA VAL A 110 -7.98 19.45 11.87
C VAL A 110 -6.73 19.88 11.09
N VAL A 111 -6.56 21.19 10.90
CA VAL A 111 -5.35 21.73 10.26
C VAL A 111 -4.12 21.49 11.13
N LYS A 112 -4.21 21.70 12.45
CA LYS A 112 -3.09 21.41 13.37
C LYS A 112 -2.71 19.93 13.35
N SER A 113 -3.68 19.01 13.37
CA SER A 113 -3.41 17.56 13.25
C SER A 113 -2.78 17.21 11.89
N SER A 114 -3.23 17.85 10.81
CA SER A 114 -2.61 17.71 9.48
C SER A 114 -1.16 18.21 9.45
N LEU A 115 -0.87 19.30 10.18
CA LEU A 115 0.49 19.85 10.28
C LEU A 115 1.41 18.88 11.02
N VAL A 116 0.95 18.23 12.09
CA VAL A 116 1.71 17.19 12.80
C VAL A 116 2.14 16.07 11.84
N ASP A 117 1.23 15.59 10.98
CA ASP A 117 1.52 14.59 9.95
C ASP A 117 2.54 15.09 8.91
N MET A 118 2.35 16.31 8.39
CA MET A 118 3.24 16.90 7.40
C MET A 118 4.66 17.07 7.93
N TYR A 119 4.82 17.63 9.14
CA TYR A 119 6.15 17.77 9.76
C TYR A 119 6.76 16.40 10.08
N GLY A 120 5.95 15.44 10.51
CA GLY A 120 6.38 14.05 10.73
C GLY A 120 6.93 13.38 9.47
N LYS A 121 6.35 13.66 8.30
CA LYS A 121 6.79 13.10 7.01
C LYS A 121 7.93 13.88 6.36
N CYS A 122 7.92 15.21 6.43
CA CYS A 122 8.77 16.08 5.61
C CYS A 122 10.02 16.64 6.34
N GLY A 123 10.13 16.50 7.66
CA GLY A 123 11.20 17.12 8.44
C GLY A 123 12.60 16.50 8.23
N LEU A 124 13.66 17.28 8.51
CA LEU A 124 15.04 16.77 8.64
C LEU A 124 15.12 15.82 9.86
N PRO A 125 15.82 14.67 9.78
CA PRO A 125 15.80 13.63 10.84
C PRO A 125 16.05 14.16 12.27
N LYS A 126 16.93 15.15 12.43
CA LYS A 126 17.30 15.72 13.73
C LYS A 126 16.29 16.70 14.35
N ARG A 127 15.41 17.32 13.57
CA ARG A 127 14.45 18.35 14.03
C ARG A 127 12.98 17.94 13.89
N ARG A 128 12.72 16.89 13.12
CA ARG A 128 11.39 16.33 12.85
C ARG A 128 10.63 15.98 14.14
N LYS A 129 11.32 15.33 15.10
CA LYS A 129 10.76 14.95 16.40
C LYS A 129 10.34 16.17 17.22
N GLU A 130 11.22 17.17 17.34
CA GLU A 130 10.99 18.38 18.13
C GLU A 130 9.83 19.21 17.56
N GLU A 131 9.85 19.52 16.26
CA GLU A 131 8.83 20.34 15.60
C GLU A 131 7.44 19.65 15.63
N SER A 132 7.38 18.33 15.40
CA SER A 132 6.12 17.56 15.42
C SER A 132 5.57 17.40 16.86
N SER A 133 6.44 17.16 17.84
CA SER A 133 6.04 17.00 19.25
C SER A 133 5.59 18.32 19.88
N GLU A 134 6.24 19.43 19.54
CA GLU A 134 5.83 20.77 19.96
C GLU A 134 4.43 21.11 19.43
N LEU A 135 4.20 20.90 18.13
CA LEU A 135 2.87 21.13 17.53
C LEU A 135 1.80 20.25 18.15
N PHE A 136 2.11 18.97 18.36
CA PHE A 136 1.19 18.04 19.03
C PHE A 136 0.85 18.48 20.46
N SER A 137 1.81 19.04 21.21
CA SER A 137 1.54 19.58 22.55
C SER A 137 0.54 20.73 22.54
N ARG A 138 0.56 21.55 21.48
CA ARG A 138 -0.32 22.71 21.26
C ARG A 138 -1.73 22.35 20.78
N VAL A 139 -1.99 21.10 20.39
CA VAL A 139 -3.35 20.62 20.05
C VAL A 139 -4.15 20.37 21.34
N PRO A 140 -5.20 21.17 21.66
CA PRO A 140 -5.96 21.05 22.90
C PRO A 140 -6.77 19.74 22.97
N VAL A 141 -7.39 19.33 21.86
CA VAL A 141 -8.10 18.05 21.73
C VAL A 141 -7.40 17.20 20.68
N LYS A 142 -6.60 16.24 21.14
CA LYS A 142 -5.85 15.33 20.26
C LYS A 142 -6.78 14.24 19.74
N ASP A 143 -7.21 14.38 18.51
CA ASP A 143 -8.00 13.37 17.80
C ASP A 143 -7.14 12.15 17.42
N LEU A 144 -7.79 11.06 17.00
CA LEU A 144 -7.10 9.83 16.58
C LEU A 144 -6.03 10.13 15.53
N PHE A 145 -6.29 11.06 14.62
CA PHE A 145 -5.37 11.43 13.54
C PHE A 145 -4.08 12.09 14.04
N ALA A 146 -4.15 13.01 15.01
CA ALA A 146 -2.96 13.64 15.60
C ALA A 146 -2.03 12.62 16.27
N TRP A 147 -2.61 11.69 17.04
CA TRP A 147 -1.83 10.63 17.70
C TRP A 147 -1.14 9.75 16.69
N THR A 148 -1.85 9.36 15.63
CA THR A 148 -1.35 8.40 14.66
C THR A 148 -0.28 9.00 13.76
N ALA A 149 -0.45 10.27 13.38
CA ALA A 149 0.54 11.05 12.68
C ALA A 149 1.87 11.14 13.43
N LEU A 150 1.84 11.52 14.72
CA LEU A 150 3.05 11.66 15.53
C LEU A 150 3.73 10.31 15.79
N ILE A 151 2.95 9.29 16.16
CA ILE A 151 3.48 7.93 16.38
C ILE A 151 4.13 7.41 15.11
N SER A 152 3.48 7.53 13.95
CA SER A 152 4.01 7.07 12.66
C SER A 152 5.27 7.83 12.26
N GLY A 153 5.30 9.15 12.47
CA GLY A 153 6.48 9.98 12.20
C GLY A 153 7.69 9.60 13.06
N LEU A 154 7.49 9.29 14.33
CA LEU A 154 8.55 8.83 15.23
C LEU A 154 9.09 7.45 14.84
N VAL A 155 8.20 6.52 14.46
CA VAL A 155 8.58 5.20 13.95
C VAL A 155 9.42 5.31 12.69
N GLN A 156 8.99 6.15 11.74
CA GLN A 156 9.73 6.41 10.50
C GLN A 156 11.10 7.07 10.74
N SER A 157 11.29 7.69 11.90
CA SER A 157 12.54 8.37 12.27
C SER A 157 13.48 7.49 13.10
N GLY A 158 13.05 6.28 13.48
CA GLY A 158 13.82 5.35 14.31
C GLY A 158 13.64 5.55 15.82
N ASP A 159 12.79 6.49 16.25
CA ASP A 159 12.55 6.82 17.66
C ASP A 159 11.42 5.96 18.25
N ALA A 160 11.62 4.63 18.26
CA ALA A 160 10.60 3.65 18.66
C ALA A 160 10.13 3.79 20.12
N VAL A 161 11.02 4.24 21.03
CA VAL A 161 10.74 4.40 22.46
C VAL A 161 9.73 5.51 22.72
N ASP A 162 9.92 6.67 22.10
CA ASP A 162 9.00 7.81 22.25
C ASP A 162 7.66 7.52 21.57
N ALA A 163 7.67 6.85 20.42
CA ALA A 163 6.47 6.40 19.72
C ALA A 163 5.60 5.51 20.62
N PHE A 164 6.21 4.58 21.35
CA PHE A 164 5.51 3.71 22.29
C PHE A 164 5.00 4.47 23.53
N GLY A 165 5.81 5.37 24.09
CA GLY A 165 5.37 6.23 25.21
C GLY A 165 4.10 7.01 24.88
N LEU A 166 4.05 7.59 23.68
CA LEU A 166 2.87 8.31 23.18
C LEU A 166 1.67 7.37 22.96
N PHE A 167 1.91 6.16 22.46
CA PHE A 167 0.85 5.14 22.33
C PHE A 167 0.23 4.78 23.69
N VAL A 168 1.05 4.56 24.72
CA VAL A 168 0.57 4.26 26.08
C VAL A 168 -0.26 5.43 26.61
N GLU A 169 0.16 6.67 26.38
CA GLU A 169 -0.59 7.86 26.78
C GLU A 169 -1.93 7.98 26.03
N MET A 170 -1.94 7.75 24.72
CA MET A 170 -3.15 7.70 23.88
C MET A 170 -4.19 6.72 24.45
N ARG A 171 -3.74 5.52 24.84
CA ARG A 171 -4.58 4.48 25.45
C ARG A 171 -5.05 4.86 26.85
N ARG A 172 -4.19 5.49 27.66
CA ARG A 172 -4.55 5.99 29.00
C ARG A 172 -5.67 7.03 28.93
N LYS A 173 -5.72 7.81 27.85
CA LYS A 173 -6.77 8.80 27.56
C LYS A 173 -8.06 8.18 26.98
N GLY A 174 -8.13 6.85 26.84
CA GLY A 174 -9.36 6.13 26.46
C GLY A 174 -9.70 6.17 24.98
N ILE A 175 -8.75 6.54 24.10
CA ILE A 175 -8.98 6.63 22.66
C ILE A 175 -9.00 5.20 22.06
N SER A 176 -10.15 4.81 21.49
CA SER A 176 -10.30 3.51 20.81
C SER A 176 -9.65 3.55 19.43
N ILE A 177 -8.96 2.47 19.06
CA ILE A 177 -8.31 2.34 17.76
C ILE A 177 -9.31 1.64 16.85
N ILE A 178 -9.82 2.39 15.87
CA ILE A 178 -10.79 1.87 14.88
C ILE A 178 -10.07 1.64 13.53
N ASP A 179 -8.93 2.28 13.30
CA ASP A 179 -8.25 2.31 12.01
C ASP A 179 -7.11 1.25 11.90
N PRO A 180 -7.18 0.31 10.93
CA PRO A 180 -6.16 -0.72 10.67
C PRO A 180 -4.75 -0.17 10.33
N LEU A 181 -4.64 1.04 9.79
CA LEU A 181 -3.36 1.68 9.42
C LEU A 181 -2.55 2.09 10.66
N VAL A 182 -3.26 2.37 11.75
CA VAL A 182 -2.72 2.74 13.06
C VAL A 182 -2.10 1.53 13.72
N LEU A 183 -2.78 0.38 13.63
CA LEU A 183 -2.26 -0.92 14.07
C LEU A 183 -0.94 -1.26 13.39
N SER A 184 -0.79 -1.07 12.06
CA SER A 184 0.45 -1.42 11.36
C SER A 184 1.65 -0.53 11.73
N SER A 185 1.41 0.78 11.92
CA SER A 185 2.47 1.74 12.28
C SER A 185 2.94 1.55 13.72
N ILE A 186 2.03 1.19 14.64
CA ILE A 186 2.34 0.87 16.04
C ILE A 186 3.02 -0.50 16.16
N VAL A 187 2.65 -1.47 15.31
CA VAL A 187 3.28 -2.79 15.25
C VAL A 187 4.78 -2.68 14.90
N GLY A 188 5.15 -1.85 13.92
CA GLY A 188 6.56 -1.62 13.58
C GLY A 188 7.36 -0.96 14.72
N ALA A 189 6.73 -0.06 15.49
CA ALA A 189 7.30 0.53 16.69
C ALA A 189 7.54 -0.52 17.80
N SER A 190 6.55 -1.38 18.01
CA SER A 190 6.50 -2.36 19.09
C SER A 190 7.46 -3.52 18.86
N ALA A 191 7.65 -3.94 17.60
CA ALA A 191 8.63 -4.96 17.21
C ALA A 191 10.08 -4.48 17.45
N ASN A 192 10.39 -3.21 17.15
CA ASN A 192 11.70 -2.62 17.44
C ASN A 192 11.94 -2.41 18.95
N LEU A 193 10.88 -2.18 19.73
CA LEU A 193 10.98 -2.05 21.18
C LEU A 193 11.17 -3.41 21.88
N ALA A 194 10.56 -4.49 21.38
CA ALA A 194 10.79 -5.84 21.89
C ALA A 194 12.29 -6.20 21.85
N MET A 195 13.00 -5.78 20.79
CA MET A 195 14.46 -5.94 20.67
C MET A 195 15.27 -5.14 21.70
N LEU A 196 14.76 -4.01 22.19
CA LEU A 196 15.41 -3.14 23.20
C LEU A 196 15.03 -3.50 24.64
N GLU A 197 13.81 -4.00 24.86
CA GLU A 197 13.23 -4.30 26.18
C GLU A 197 13.45 -5.74 26.63
N LEU A 198 13.82 -6.68 25.74
CA LEU A 198 14.30 -8.02 26.13
C LEU A 198 15.55 -7.97 27.04
N GLY A 199 16.20 -6.81 27.18
CA GLY A 199 17.26 -6.53 28.14
C GLY A 199 16.85 -5.99 29.51
N LYS A 200 15.57 -5.64 29.76
CA LYS A 200 15.12 -5.06 31.04
C LYS A 200 13.87 -5.77 31.57
N GLN A 201 13.97 -6.30 32.79
CA GLN A 201 13.00 -7.20 33.42
C GLN A 201 11.65 -6.58 33.84
N ASP A 202 11.34 -5.33 33.49
CA ASP A 202 10.17 -4.61 34.02
C ASP A 202 9.18 -4.22 32.91
N VAL A 203 8.39 -5.18 32.41
CA VAL A 203 7.20 -4.87 31.61
C VAL A 203 5.93 -5.12 32.42
N THR A 204 5.29 -4.02 32.80
CA THR A 204 4.05 -3.92 33.59
C THR A 204 2.81 -4.54 32.92
N GLN A 205 2.39 -5.70 33.43
CA GLN A 205 1.05 -6.02 33.98
C GLN A 205 -0.25 -5.62 33.22
N ARG A 206 -0.31 -5.61 31.88
CA ARG A 206 -1.61 -5.58 31.15
C ARG A 206 -1.61 -6.47 29.89
N CYS A 207 -2.70 -7.21 29.67
CA CYS A 207 -2.93 -8.08 28.50
C CYS A 207 -2.72 -7.35 27.15
N CYS A 208 -3.10 -6.07 27.05
CA CYS A 208 -3.03 -5.31 25.80
C CYS A 208 -1.61 -5.01 25.29
N SER A 209 -0.57 -4.98 26.15
CA SER A 209 0.81 -4.77 25.67
C SER A 209 1.36 -6.04 25.03
N TRP A 210 1.16 -7.20 25.68
CA TRP A 210 1.57 -8.51 25.16
C TRP A 210 0.91 -8.84 23.83
N THR A 211 -0.41 -8.64 23.72
CA THR A 211 -1.15 -8.88 22.47
C THR A 211 -0.60 -8.04 21.31
N SER A 212 -0.31 -6.75 21.54
CA SER A 212 0.25 -5.87 20.50
C SER A 212 1.63 -6.31 20.04
N ILE A 213 2.50 -6.75 20.96
CA ILE A 213 3.85 -7.22 20.61
C ILE A 213 3.79 -8.56 19.86
N ILE A 214 2.94 -9.50 20.31
CA ILE A 214 2.74 -10.80 19.66
C ILE A 214 2.22 -10.63 18.22
N VAL A 215 1.17 -9.82 18.02
CA VAL A 215 0.63 -9.54 16.68
C VAL A 215 1.68 -8.85 15.82
N GLY A 216 2.50 -7.99 16.40
CA GLY A 216 3.58 -7.34 15.67
C GLY A 216 4.65 -8.31 15.18
N ALA A 217 5.16 -9.17 16.06
CA ALA A 217 6.10 -10.23 15.70
C ALA A 217 5.53 -11.14 14.59
N ALA A 218 4.25 -11.51 14.70
CA ALA A 218 3.54 -12.30 13.70
C ALA A 218 3.50 -11.65 12.31
N GLN A 219 3.21 -10.35 12.22
CA GLN A 219 3.16 -9.61 10.96
C GLN A 219 4.52 -9.46 10.28
N HIS A 220 5.59 -9.46 11.07
CA HIS A 220 6.97 -9.44 10.55
C HIS A 220 7.53 -10.84 10.26
N GLY A 221 6.70 -11.89 10.32
CA GLY A 221 7.12 -13.26 10.05
C GLY A 221 8.02 -13.88 11.14
N GLN A 222 8.11 -13.25 12.31
CA GLN A 222 8.90 -13.72 13.45
C GLN A 222 8.06 -14.64 14.34
N ALA A 223 7.70 -15.83 13.83
CA ALA A 223 6.79 -16.73 14.54
C ALA A 223 7.37 -17.27 15.86
N GLU A 224 8.67 -17.56 15.90
CA GLU A 224 9.34 -18.05 17.13
C GLU A 224 9.24 -17.04 18.27
N GLU A 225 9.47 -15.76 17.98
CA GLU A 225 9.35 -14.67 18.95
C GLU A 225 7.90 -14.50 19.41
N ALA A 226 6.94 -14.56 18.48
CA ALA A 226 5.52 -14.49 18.82
C ALA A 226 5.11 -15.60 19.81
N PHE A 227 5.63 -16.83 19.63
CA PHE A 227 5.37 -17.94 20.57
C PHE A 227 6.09 -17.76 21.90
N TYR A 228 7.35 -17.30 21.89
CA TYR A 228 8.09 -17.01 23.11
C TYR A 228 7.37 -15.98 24.00
N LEU A 229 6.87 -14.91 23.38
CA LEU A 229 6.11 -13.87 24.06
C LEU A 229 4.77 -14.37 24.57
N TYR A 230 4.10 -15.25 23.82
CA TYR A 230 2.89 -15.92 24.28
C TYR A 230 3.14 -16.81 25.51
N ASP A 231 4.21 -17.61 25.49
CA ASP A 231 4.56 -18.47 26.62
C ASP A 231 4.88 -17.61 27.86
N LYS A 232 5.60 -16.49 27.69
CA LYS A 232 5.81 -15.52 28.78
C LYS A 232 4.52 -14.88 29.27
N MET A 233 3.61 -14.50 28.38
CA MET A 233 2.31 -13.93 28.75
C MET A 233 1.54 -14.89 29.67
N VAL A 234 1.49 -16.17 29.30
CA VAL A 234 0.84 -17.23 30.08
C VAL A 234 1.57 -17.47 31.41
N LEU A 235 2.90 -17.54 31.42
CA LEU A 235 3.71 -17.70 32.64
C LEU A 235 3.51 -16.56 33.65
N ASN A 236 3.26 -15.34 33.17
CA ASN A 236 2.94 -14.18 34.01
C ASN A 236 1.47 -14.15 34.48
N GLY A 237 0.70 -15.22 34.24
CA GLY A 237 -0.70 -15.33 34.65
C GLY A 237 -1.66 -14.44 33.85
N ILE A 238 -1.21 -13.87 32.73
CA ILE A 238 -2.04 -13.03 31.88
C ILE A 238 -2.75 -13.92 30.85
N LYS A 239 -4.09 -13.89 30.86
CA LYS A 239 -4.88 -14.68 29.91
C LYS A 239 -4.83 -14.08 28.49
N PRO A 240 -4.48 -14.88 27.47
CA PRO A 240 -4.67 -14.53 26.06
C PRO A 240 -6.13 -14.17 25.75
N ASN A 241 -6.31 -13.28 24.77
CA ASN A 241 -7.63 -12.88 24.28
C ASN A 241 -7.78 -13.22 22.79
N GLU A 242 -8.95 -12.93 22.21
CA GLU A 242 -9.28 -13.12 20.79
C GLU A 242 -8.16 -12.62 19.86
N VAL A 243 -7.75 -11.35 20.02
CA VAL A 243 -6.73 -10.74 19.14
C VAL A 243 -5.36 -11.44 19.26
N THR A 244 -5.04 -12.00 20.42
CA THR A 244 -3.80 -12.75 20.64
C THR A 244 -3.77 -14.02 19.78
N PHE A 245 -4.88 -14.76 19.74
CA PHE A 245 -4.97 -15.98 18.93
C PHE A 245 -4.99 -15.70 17.42
N VAL A 246 -5.63 -14.61 16.98
CA VAL A 246 -5.51 -14.14 15.59
C VAL A 246 -4.04 -13.93 15.21
N GLY A 247 -3.28 -13.19 16.03
CA GLY A 247 -1.85 -12.95 15.80
C GLY A 247 -1.02 -14.24 15.72
N LEU A 248 -1.23 -15.16 16.66
CA LEU A 248 -0.46 -16.42 16.71
C LEU A 248 -0.74 -17.35 15.53
N ILE A 249 -2.01 -17.49 15.14
CA ILE A 249 -2.41 -18.30 13.98
C ILE A 249 -1.89 -17.66 12.69
N TYR A 250 -1.93 -16.32 12.61
CA TYR A 250 -1.36 -15.58 11.49
C TYR A 250 0.17 -15.78 11.38
N ALA A 251 0.89 -15.81 12.51
CA ALA A 251 2.32 -16.14 12.54
C ALA A 251 2.60 -17.53 11.97
N CYS A 252 1.78 -18.53 12.34
CA CYS A 252 1.86 -19.87 11.79
C CYS A 252 1.72 -19.87 10.26
N SER A 253 0.84 -19.03 9.70
CA SER A 253 0.60 -18.96 8.25
C SER A 253 1.85 -18.60 7.45
N HIS A 254 2.64 -17.64 7.93
CA HIS A 254 3.85 -17.20 7.24
C HIS A 254 4.99 -18.23 7.29
N VAL A 255 5.05 -19.05 8.33
CA VAL A 255 6.11 -20.07 8.52
C VAL A 255 5.65 -21.46 8.07
N GLY A 256 4.35 -21.68 7.87
CA GLY A 256 3.79 -22.98 7.49
C GLY A 256 3.65 -23.96 8.67
N LEU A 257 3.54 -23.47 9.90
CA LEU A 257 3.41 -24.30 11.11
C LEU A 257 1.97 -24.79 11.32
N VAL A 258 1.49 -25.64 10.42
CA VAL A 258 0.07 -26.06 10.37
C VAL A 258 -0.38 -26.73 11.67
N ASN A 259 0.40 -27.68 12.19
CA ASN A 259 0.05 -28.39 13.42
C ASN A 259 -0.07 -27.45 14.62
N ARG A 260 0.81 -26.44 14.70
CA ARG A 260 0.78 -25.44 15.77
C ARG A 260 -0.44 -24.53 15.64
N GLY A 261 -0.76 -24.06 14.43
CA GLY A 261 -1.96 -23.27 14.18
C GLY A 261 -3.27 -23.99 14.54
N ARG A 262 -3.38 -25.29 14.20
CA ARG A 262 -4.52 -26.14 14.59
C ARG A 262 -4.63 -26.25 16.12
N GLN A 263 -3.52 -26.51 16.80
CA GLN A 263 -3.48 -26.59 18.27
C GLN A 263 -3.91 -25.28 18.92
N LEU A 264 -3.43 -24.14 18.43
CA LEU A 264 -3.79 -22.82 18.95
C LEU A 264 -5.28 -22.53 18.75
N PHE A 265 -5.83 -22.82 17.57
CA PHE A 265 -7.26 -22.65 17.31
C PHE A 265 -8.12 -23.53 18.23
N LYS A 266 -7.69 -24.78 18.48
CA LYS A 266 -8.36 -25.70 19.40
C LYS A 266 -8.28 -25.22 20.85
N SER A 267 -7.07 -24.88 21.32
CA SER A 267 -6.81 -24.39 22.68
C SER A 267 -7.58 -23.12 23.00
N MET A 268 -7.72 -22.20 22.04
CA MET A 268 -8.55 -21.00 22.17
C MET A 268 -9.98 -21.31 22.64
N VAL A 269 -10.59 -22.35 22.06
CA VAL A 269 -11.96 -22.76 22.38
C VAL A 269 -12.01 -23.60 23.66
N GLU A 270 -11.15 -24.61 23.76
CA GLU A 270 -11.21 -25.61 24.83
C GLU A 270 -10.63 -25.10 26.17
N ASP A 271 -9.47 -24.44 26.12
CA ASP A 271 -8.73 -24.03 27.32
C ASP A 271 -9.11 -22.62 27.79
N TYR A 272 -9.43 -21.73 26.84
CA TYR A 272 -9.70 -20.32 27.13
C TYR A 272 -11.17 -19.91 26.97
N GLY A 273 -12.03 -20.79 26.44
CA GLY A 273 -13.46 -20.52 26.27
C GLY A 273 -13.76 -19.36 25.30
N ILE A 274 -12.84 -19.07 24.38
CA ILE A 274 -12.97 -17.98 23.41
C ILE A 274 -13.71 -18.50 22.18
N HIS A 275 -14.80 -17.84 21.81
CA HIS A 275 -15.55 -18.18 20.61
C HIS A 275 -14.83 -17.67 19.34
N PRO A 276 -14.59 -18.53 18.33
CA PRO A 276 -13.90 -18.11 17.11
C PRO A 276 -14.70 -17.05 16.34
N SER A 277 -14.08 -15.89 16.11
CA SER A 277 -14.59 -14.87 15.18
C SER A 277 -14.22 -15.17 13.72
N LEU A 278 -14.81 -14.43 12.78
CA LEU A 278 -14.49 -14.51 11.34
C LEU A 278 -12.98 -14.44 11.08
N GLN A 279 -12.27 -13.53 11.74
CA GLN A 279 -10.82 -13.35 11.58
C GLN A 279 -10.00 -14.59 11.97
N HIS A 280 -10.43 -15.34 13.00
CA HIS A 280 -9.74 -16.58 13.39
C HIS A 280 -9.85 -17.64 12.30
N TYR A 281 -11.04 -17.78 11.71
CA TYR A 281 -11.26 -18.67 10.57
C TYR A 281 -10.47 -18.21 9.35
N THR A 282 -10.47 -16.93 9.01
CA THR A 282 -9.68 -16.40 7.89
C THR A 282 -8.19 -16.70 8.05
N CYS A 283 -7.62 -16.52 9.25
CA CYS A 283 -6.20 -16.83 9.51
C CYS A 283 -5.92 -18.34 9.40
N LEU A 284 -6.82 -19.19 9.89
CA LEU A 284 -6.68 -20.64 9.79
C LEU A 284 -6.79 -21.11 8.32
N LEU A 285 -7.70 -20.53 7.55
CA LEU A 285 -7.88 -20.80 6.13
C LEU A 285 -6.66 -20.34 5.31
N ASP A 286 -6.07 -19.18 5.61
CA ASP A 286 -4.82 -18.72 4.98
C ASP A 286 -3.65 -19.67 5.27
N LEU A 287 -3.50 -20.13 6.53
CA LEU A 287 -2.49 -21.11 6.93
C LEU A 287 -2.65 -22.44 6.17
N LEU A 288 -3.85 -23.02 6.17
CA LEU A 288 -4.14 -24.29 5.50
C LEU A 288 -3.98 -24.16 3.99
N GLY A 289 -4.49 -23.06 3.43
CA GLY A 289 -4.42 -22.75 2.02
C GLY A 289 -2.98 -22.68 1.52
N ARG A 290 -2.13 -21.86 2.15
CA ARG A 290 -0.72 -21.72 1.76
C ARG A 290 0.09 -23.00 1.94
N SER A 291 -0.30 -23.82 2.91
CA SER A 291 0.38 -25.08 3.23
C SER A 291 -0.14 -26.26 2.41
N GLY A 292 -1.08 -26.05 1.49
CA GLY A 292 -1.60 -27.08 0.58
C GLY A 292 -2.72 -27.96 1.13
N TYR A 293 -3.23 -27.71 2.34
CA TYR A 293 -4.33 -28.45 2.96
C TYR A 293 -5.69 -27.95 2.46
N LEU A 294 -5.89 -27.95 1.15
CA LEU A 294 -7.03 -27.32 0.48
C LEU A 294 -8.38 -28.00 0.77
N GLU A 295 -8.40 -29.33 0.87
CA GLU A 295 -9.64 -30.07 1.18
C GLU A 295 -10.13 -29.78 2.60
N GLU A 296 -9.20 -29.65 3.56
CA GLU A 296 -9.50 -29.25 4.93
C GLU A 296 -9.96 -27.79 4.98
N ALA A 297 -9.31 -26.89 4.24
CA ALA A 297 -9.73 -25.51 4.13
C ALA A 297 -11.17 -25.39 3.57
N GLU A 298 -11.52 -26.21 2.57
CA GLU A 298 -12.88 -26.30 2.04
C GLU A 298 -13.88 -26.86 3.08
N ALA A 299 -13.49 -27.84 3.88
CA ALA A 299 -14.36 -28.35 4.95
C ALA A 299 -14.60 -27.28 6.04
N ILE A 300 -13.58 -26.49 6.37
CA ILE A 300 -13.67 -25.42 7.37
C ILE A 300 -14.57 -24.30 6.89
N ILE A 301 -14.39 -23.77 5.67
CA ILE A 301 -15.22 -22.66 5.19
C ILE A 301 -16.70 -23.04 5.10
N ASN A 302 -17.01 -24.30 4.80
CA ASN A 302 -18.38 -24.81 4.76
C ASN A 302 -18.99 -25.07 6.15
N SER A 303 -18.16 -25.23 7.19
CA SER A 303 -18.61 -25.46 8.57
C SER A 303 -18.58 -24.19 9.43
N MET A 304 -18.20 -23.05 8.86
CA MET A 304 -18.20 -21.77 9.57
C MET A 304 -19.62 -21.39 10.03
N PRO A 305 -19.78 -20.89 11.27
CA PRO A 305 -21.09 -20.46 11.79
C PRO A 305 -21.57 -19.12 11.20
N PHE A 306 -20.77 -18.49 10.35
CA PHE A 306 -21.05 -17.20 9.72
C PHE A 306 -20.81 -17.30 8.22
N LYS A 307 -21.49 -16.44 7.43
CA LYS A 307 -21.22 -16.34 5.99
C LYS A 307 -19.81 -15.79 5.78
N PRO A 308 -18.93 -16.48 5.03
CA PRO A 308 -17.60 -15.97 4.73
C PRO A 308 -17.70 -14.68 3.90
N ASP A 309 -16.83 -13.72 4.20
CA ASP A 309 -16.72 -12.46 3.48
C ASP A 309 -15.88 -12.59 2.21
N GLU A 310 -15.92 -11.56 1.35
CA GLU A 310 -15.17 -11.51 0.10
C GLU A 310 -13.64 -11.73 0.30
N PRO A 311 -12.97 -11.11 1.29
CA PRO A 311 -11.56 -11.37 1.59
C PRO A 311 -11.23 -12.82 1.94
N THR A 312 -12.11 -13.53 2.66
CA THR A 312 -11.88 -14.94 3.01
C THR A 312 -11.86 -15.83 1.77
N TRP A 313 -12.78 -15.61 0.83
CA TRP A 313 -12.78 -16.32 -0.45
C TRP A 313 -11.59 -15.93 -1.34
N GLU A 314 -11.17 -14.66 -1.32
CA GLU A 314 -9.99 -14.18 -2.04
C GLU A 314 -8.71 -14.90 -1.57
N ALA A 315 -8.53 -15.02 -0.25
CA ALA A 315 -7.39 -15.69 0.36
C ALA A 315 -7.30 -17.17 -0.06
N LEU A 316 -8.43 -17.89 -0.05
CA LEU A 316 -8.51 -19.28 -0.51
C LEU A 316 -8.25 -19.41 -2.01
N LEU A 317 -8.79 -18.51 -2.83
CA LEU A 317 -8.57 -18.51 -4.27
C LEU A 317 -7.08 -18.28 -4.61
N SER A 318 -6.43 -17.36 -3.89
CA SER A 318 -4.98 -17.12 -3.99
C SER A 318 -4.17 -18.34 -3.56
N ALA A 319 -4.56 -19.02 -2.47
CA ALA A 319 -3.95 -20.26 -2.02
C ALA A 319 -4.08 -21.39 -3.05
N CYS A 320 -5.27 -21.60 -3.63
CA CYS A 320 -5.46 -22.62 -4.68
C CYS A 320 -4.57 -22.38 -5.90
N LYS A 321 -4.33 -21.11 -6.25
CA LYS A 321 -3.38 -20.74 -7.31
C LYS A 321 -1.95 -21.15 -6.96
N LEU A 322 -1.50 -20.88 -5.73
CA LEU A 322 -0.15 -21.25 -5.27
C LEU A 322 0.06 -22.76 -5.26
N CYS A 323 -0.94 -23.54 -4.86
CA CYS A 323 -0.87 -24.99 -4.76
C CYS A 323 -1.21 -25.73 -6.07
N GLY A 324 -1.53 -25.00 -7.15
CA GLY A 324 -1.81 -25.58 -8.47
C GLY A 324 -3.11 -26.37 -8.59
N ASN A 325 -4.05 -26.24 -7.66
CA ASN A 325 -5.33 -26.97 -7.70
C ASN A 325 -6.38 -26.20 -8.53
N ALA A 326 -6.28 -26.31 -9.85
CA ALA A 326 -7.15 -25.59 -10.79
C ALA A 326 -8.65 -25.88 -10.59
N LYS A 327 -9.01 -27.14 -10.27
CA LYS A 327 -10.41 -27.53 -10.09
C LYS A 327 -11.07 -26.80 -8.91
N MET A 328 -10.38 -26.71 -7.78
CA MET A 328 -10.88 -25.99 -6.61
C MET A 328 -10.86 -24.48 -6.83
N ALA A 329 -9.82 -23.95 -7.48
CA ALA A 329 -9.74 -22.53 -7.84
C ALA A 329 -10.92 -22.08 -8.70
N ILE A 330 -11.34 -22.88 -9.68
CA ILE A 330 -12.51 -22.56 -10.53
C ILE A 330 -13.80 -22.55 -9.70
N ARG A 331 -14.01 -23.52 -8.81
CA ARG A 331 -15.20 -23.57 -7.94
C ARG A 331 -15.31 -22.33 -7.05
N PHE A 332 -14.20 -21.92 -6.43
CA PHE A 332 -14.16 -20.72 -5.61
C PHE A 332 -14.34 -19.46 -6.46
N ALA A 333 -13.76 -19.41 -7.65
CA ALA A 333 -13.95 -18.31 -8.59
C ALA A 333 -15.42 -18.16 -9.02
N ASP A 334 -16.10 -19.26 -9.36
CA ASP A 334 -17.51 -19.25 -9.74
C ASP A 334 -18.41 -18.81 -8.59
N HIS A 335 -18.12 -19.28 -7.37
CA HIS A 335 -18.84 -18.86 -6.17
C HIS A 335 -18.68 -17.36 -5.92
N LEU A 336 -17.43 -16.86 -5.91
CA LEU A 336 -17.12 -15.46 -5.70
C LEU A 336 -17.74 -14.57 -6.78
N LEU A 337 -17.71 -14.98 -8.05
CA LEU A 337 -18.37 -14.28 -9.15
C LEU A 337 -19.90 -14.23 -8.97
N SER A 338 -20.51 -15.28 -8.40
CA SER A 338 -21.95 -15.32 -8.11
C SER A 338 -22.36 -14.34 -7.01
N LEU A 339 -21.45 -14.01 -6.09
CA LEU A 339 -21.67 -13.04 -5.02
C LEU A 339 -21.66 -11.58 -5.51
N LYS A 340 -21.23 -11.34 -6.76
CA LYS A 340 -21.03 -10.01 -7.36
C LYS A 340 -20.12 -9.13 -6.47
N PRO A 341 -18.80 -9.40 -6.49
CA PRO A 341 -17.81 -8.68 -5.70
C PRO A 341 -17.91 -7.16 -5.88
N GLU A 342 -17.64 -6.40 -4.83
CA GLU A 342 -17.58 -4.93 -4.93
C GLU A 342 -16.17 -4.45 -5.28
N GLU A 343 -15.14 -5.22 -4.90
CA GLU A 343 -13.75 -4.80 -5.05
C GLU A 343 -13.18 -5.11 -6.45
N PRO A 344 -12.53 -4.13 -7.11
CA PRO A 344 -11.85 -4.33 -8.40
C PRO A 344 -10.74 -5.39 -8.37
N SER A 345 -10.02 -5.53 -7.24
CA SER A 345 -8.96 -6.53 -7.07
C SER A 345 -9.49 -7.95 -7.25
N THR A 346 -10.72 -8.18 -6.82
CA THR A 346 -11.38 -9.48 -6.86
C THR A 346 -11.66 -9.93 -8.30
N TYR A 347 -12.15 -9.03 -9.15
CA TYR A 347 -12.33 -9.33 -10.58
C TYR A 347 -11.02 -9.57 -11.32
N ILE A 348 -9.94 -8.89 -10.92
CA ILE A 348 -8.60 -9.16 -11.47
C ILE A 348 -8.17 -10.59 -11.11
N LEU A 349 -8.30 -10.98 -9.84
CA LEU A 349 -7.96 -12.33 -9.37
C LEU A 349 -8.79 -13.40 -10.10
N LEU A 350 -10.11 -13.21 -10.20
CA LEU A 350 -11.01 -14.08 -10.97
C LEU A 350 -10.55 -14.22 -12.42
N SER A 351 -10.30 -13.10 -13.10
CA SER A 351 -9.87 -13.12 -14.50
C SER A 351 -8.54 -13.87 -14.68
N ASN A 352 -7.65 -13.78 -13.70
CA ASN A 352 -6.37 -14.46 -13.74
C ASN A 352 -6.52 -15.97 -13.55
N VAL A 353 -7.35 -16.41 -12.60
CA VAL A 353 -7.61 -17.83 -12.33
C VAL A 353 -8.29 -18.51 -13.52
N TYR A 354 -9.29 -17.87 -14.11
CA TYR A 354 -9.96 -18.40 -15.29
C TYR A 354 -9.00 -18.48 -16.48
N ALA A 355 -8.18 -17.44 -16.71
CA ALA A 355 -7.21 -17.43 -17.80
C ALA A 355 -6.11 -18.49 -17.63
N SER A 356 -5.57 -18.67 -16.42
CA SER A 356 -4.57 -19.70 -16.14
C SER A 356 -5.12 -21.11 -16.29
N SER A 357 -6.44 -21.28 -16.17
CA SER A 357 -7.13 -22.56 -16.34
C SER A 357 -7.71 -22.76 -17.74
N GLY A 358 -7.43 -21.87 -18.70
CA GLY A 358 -7.91 -21.96 -20.09
C GLY A 358 -9.39 -21.57 -20.30
N LEU A 359 -10.08 -21.08 -19.28
CA LEU A 359 -11.49 -20.66 -19.32
C LEU A 359 -11.63 -19.20 -19.80
N TRP A 360 -11.27 -18.95 -21.06
CA TRP A 360 -11.19 -17.60 -21.63
C TRP A 360 -12.50 -16.81 -21.63
N GLU A 361 -13.64 -17.49 -21.80
CA GLU A 361 -14.97 -16.89 -21.73
C GLU A 361 -15.27 -16.32 -20.33
N HIS A 362 -14.92 -17.08 -19.29
CA HIS A 362 -15.12 -16.68 -17.89
C HIS A 362 -14.15 -15.55 -17.52
N ALA A 363 -12.90 -15.61 -17.98
CA ALA A 363 -11.93 -14.54 -17.81
C ALA A 363 -12.40 -13.23 -18.47
N SER A 364 -12.95 -13.31 -19.68
CA SER A 364 -13.48 -12.16 -20.42
C SER A 364 -14.74 -11.61 -19.75
N LYS A 365 -15.60 -12.46 -19.19
CA LYS A 365 -16.74 -12.04 -18.36
C LYS A 365 -16.28 -11.25 -17.12
N ALA A 366 -15.29 -11.75 -16.37
CA ALA A 366 -14.74 -11.05 -15.22
C ALA A 366 -14.13 -9.68 -15.61
N ARG A 367 -13.43 -9.59 -16.75
CA ARG A 367 -12.88 -8.32 -17.27
C ARG A 367 -13.96 -7.31 -17.66
N ARG A 368 -15.04 -7.76 -18.32
CA ARG A 368 -16.18 -6.90 -18.65
C ARG A 368 -16.87 -6.36 -17.39
N MET A 369 -17.00 -7.19 -16.34
CA MET A 369 -17.55 -6.72 -15.07
C MET A 369 -16.63 -5.69 -14.38
N LEU A 370 -15.32 -5.86 -14.49
CA LEU A 370 -14.36 -4.85 -14.02
C LEU A 370 -14.50 -3.52 -14.78
N GLU A 371 -14.71 -3.54 -16.10
CA GLU A 371 -14.94 -2.34 -16.92
C GLU A 371 -16.20 -1.58 -16.49
N THR A 372 -17.26 -2.29 -16.08
CA THR A 372 -18.50 -1.66 -15.58
C THR A 372 -18.35 -0.96 -14.23
N LEU A 373 -17.27 -1.23 -13.48
CA LEU A 373 -16.99 -0.58 -12.18
C LEU A 373 -16.25 0.78 -12.33
N GLU A 374 -16.03 1.28 -13.56
CA GLU A 374 -15.33 2.53 -13.87
C GLU A 374 -13.93 2.69 -13.22
N VAL A 375 -13.30 1.60 -12.80
CA VAL A 375 -11.97 1.65 -12.20
C VAL A 375 -10.90 1.67 -13.28
N ARG A 376 -10.19 2.81 -13.39
CA ARG A 376 -9.00 2.91 -14.25
C ARG A 376 -7.89 2.05 -13.68
N LYS A 377 -7.61 0.93 -14.34
CA LYS A 377 -6.41 0.12 -14.11
C LYS A 377 -5.17 0.99 -14.38
N GLU A 378 -4.34 1.21 -13.37
CA GLU A 378 -3.04 1.83 -13.59
C GLU A 378 -2.16 0.88 -14.43
N PRO A 379 -1.59 1.34 -15.56
CA PRO A 379 -0.69 0.51 -16.34
C PRO A 379 0.56 0.18 -15.53
N GLY A 380 1.10 -1.03 -15.69
CA GLY A 380 2.38 -1.39 -15.10
C GLY A 380 3.49 -0.58 -15.77
N TYR A 381 4.32 0.09 -14.98
CA TYR A 381 5.46 0.86 -15.46
C TYR A 381 6.68 0.64 -14.58
N SER A 382 7.84 0.71 -15.21
CA SER A 382 9.14 0.67 -14.54
C SER A 382 9.90 1.92 -14.90
N TYR A 383 10.67 2.48 -13.97
CA TYR A 383 11.57 3.58 -14.27
C TYR A 383 12.97 3.33 -13.75
N VAL A 384 13.95 3.90 -14.45
CA VAL A 384 15.39 3.79 -14.15
C VAL A 384 15.93 5.16 -13.82
N TYR A 385 16.73 5.24 -12.77
CA TYR A 385 17.43 6.47 -12.38
C TYR A 385 18.77 6.61 -13.10
N PHE A 386 18.98 7.78 -13.71
CA PHE A 386 20.24 8.22 -14.26
C PHE A 386 20.56 9.62 -13.74
N ASP A 387 21.60 9.74 -12.90
CA ASP A 387 21.97 10.99 -12.23
C ASP A 387 20.80 11.68 -11.51
N LYS A 388 20.21 12.73 -12.13
CA LYS A 388 19.08 13.54 -11.61
C LYS A 388 17.78 13.33 -12.38
N GLU A 389 17.76 12.49 -13.41
CA GLU A 389 16.59 12.25 -14.25
C GLU A 389 16.17 10.79 -14.19
N SER A 390 14.86 10.55 -14.28
CA SER A 390 14.29 9.20 -14.31
C SER A 390 13.61 8.96 -15.65
N GLN A 391 13.95 7.87 -16.32
CA GLN A 391 13.27 7.45 -17.55
C GLN A 391 12.23 6.39 -17.21
N THR A 392 10.98 6.63 -17.58
CA THR A 392 9.84 5.74 -17.34
C THR A 392 9.47 4.95 -18.60
N PHE A 393 9.12 3.67 -18.41
CA PHE A 393 8.68 2.74 -19.44
C PHE A 393 7.33 2.14 -19.03
N TYR A 394 6.32 2.26 -19.88
CA TYR A 394 5.03 1.60 -19.66
C TYR A 394 4.97 0.24 -20.37
N ALA A 395 4.32 -0.74 -19.73
CA ALA A 395 4.13 -2.06 -20.33
C ALA A 395 3.27 -1.95 -21.61
N GLY A 396 3.77 -2.50 -22.73
CA GLY A 396 3.11 -2.43 -24.04
C GLY A 396 3.30 -1.10 -24.78
N GLU A 397 4.10 -0.16 -24.25
CA GLU A 397 4.36 1.11 -24.91
C GLU A 397 5.32 0.95 -26.09
N SER A 398 4.92 1.48 -27.25
CA SER A 398 5.64 1.32 -28.51
C SER A 398 6.40 2.57 -28.98
N SER A 399 6.26 3.70 -28.28
CA SER A 399 6.90 4.98 -28.61
C SER A 399 8.05 5.29 -27.66
N HIS A 400 9.28 5.01 -28.08
CA HIS A 400 10.48 5.48 -27.39
C HIS A 400 11.58 5.82 -28.39
N PRO A 401 12.31 6.95 -28.25
CA PRO A 401 13.34 7.37 -29.23
C PRO A 401 14.45 6.33 -29.44
N MET A 402 14.81 5.57 -28.41
CA MET A 402 15.84 4.51 -28.47
C MET A 402 15.27 3.10 -28.68
N LYS A 403 14.01 2.98 -29.10
CA LYS A 403 13.30 1.68 -29.22
C LYS A 403 14.13 0.62 -29.92
N ASP A 404 14.63 0.90 -31.14
CA ASP A 404 15.32 -0.11 -31.94
C ASP A 404 16.61 -0.62 -31.27
N ARG A 405 17.32 0.26 -30.55
CA ARG A 405 18.51 -0.12 -29.77
C ARG A 405 18.16 -0.97 -28.56
N ILE A 406 17.08 -0.62 -27.85
CA ILE A 406 16.57 -1.38 -26.70
C ILE A 406 16.16 -2.78 -27.13
N PHE A 407 15.35 -2.89 -28.19
CA PHE A 407 14.91 -4.19 -28.72
C PHE A 407 16.06 -5.00 -29.32
N GLY A 408 17.03 -4.35 -29.98
CA GLY A 408 18.26 -4.99 -30.44
C GLY A 408 19.01 -5.68 -29.29
N LEU A 409 19.27 -4.94 -28.20
CA LEU A 409 19.95 -5.50 -27.03
C LEU A 409 19.12 -6.61 -26.35
N LEU A 410 17.80 -6.43 -26.23
CA LEU A 410 16.93 -7.46 -25.65
C LEU A 410 16.95 -8.76 -26.47
N ASN A 411 17.03 -8.68 -27.80
CA ASN A 411 17.15 -9.85 -28.66
C ASN A 411 18.51 -10.55 -28.50
N GLU A 412 19.61 -9.79 -28.40
CA GLU A 412 20.94 -10.34 -28.13
C GLU A 412 20.99 -11.06 -26.77
N LEU A 413 20.42 -10.44 -25.74
CA LEU A 413 20.28 -11.02 -24.42
C LEU A 413 19.40 -12.27 -24.44
N ASP A 414 18.28 -12.28 -25.18
CA ASP A 414 17.38 -13.44 -25.28
C ASP A 414 18.09 -14.65 -25.89
N VAL A 415 18.89 -14.46 -26.95
CA VAL A 415 19.69 -15.53 -27.55
C VAL A 415 20.71 -16.10 -26.55
N GLU A 416 21.42 -15.24 -25.82
CA GLU A 416 22.40 -15.69 -24.82
C GLU A 416 21.74 -16.35 -23.61
N MET A 417 20.60 -15.82 -23.14
CA MET A 417 19.82 -16.45 -22.08
C MET A 417 19.36 -17.85 -22.48
N ARG A 418 18.85 -18.03 -23.70
CA ARG A 418 18.42 -19.35 -24.21
C ARG A 418 19.58 -20.33 -24.32
N ARG A 419 20.79 -19.88 -24.71
CA ARG A 419 22.01 -20.72 -24.68
C ARG A 419 22.35 -21.22 -23.28
N ARG A 420 21.99 -20.46 -22.24
CA ARG A 420 22.15 -20.83 -20.83
C ARG A 420 20.97 -21.62 -20.25
N GLY A 421 20.03 -22.05 -21.09
CA GLY A 421 18.90 -22.89 -20.69
C GLY A 421 17.64 -22.11 -20.24
N TYR A 422 17.57 -20.81 -20.48
CA TYR A 422 16.34 -20.05 -20.24
C TYR A 422 15.24 -20.48 -21.21
N VAL A 423 14.06 -20.77 -20.65
CA VAL A 423 12.82 -21.01 -21.38
C VAL A 423 11.81 -19.97 -20.89
N PRO A 424 11.24 -19.13 -21.78
CA PRO A 424 10.26 -18.13 -21.37
C PRO A 424 9.04 -18.76 -20.70
N ASP A 425 8.68 -18.27 -19.52
CA ASP A 425 7.48 -18.72 -18.83
C ASP A 425 6.26 -17.90 -19.30
N THR A 426 5.60 -18.40 -20.33
CA THR A 426 4.41 -17.77 -20.94
C THR A 426 3.14 -17.89 -20.07
N SER A 427 3.19 -18.62 -18.94
CA SER A 427 2.04 -18.75 -18.02
C SER A 427 1.63 -17.42 -17.38
N TRP A 428 2.54 -16.44 -17.35
CA TRP A 428 2.30 -15.09 -16.87
C TRP A 428 1.52 -14.21 -17.84
N ILE A 429 1.36 -14.64 -19.11
CA ILE A 429 0.58 -13.92 -20.11
C ILE A 429 -0.81 -14.53 -20.21
N LEU A 430 -1.71 -13.83 -19.55
CA LEU A 430 -3.11 -14.21 -19.38
C LEU A 430 -3.97 -13.65 -20.52
N HIS A 431 -3.46 -13.65 -21.75
CA HIS A 431 -4.21 -13.27 -22.96
C HIS A 431 -4.36 -14.47 -23.89
N ASN A 432 -5.55 -14.63 -24.50
CA ASN A 432 -5.83 -15.71 -25.44
C ASN A 432 -5.16 -15.40 -26.78
N THR A 433 -3.87 -15.67 -26.87
CA THR A 433 -3.01 -15.44 -28.03
C THR A 433 -2.12 -16.64 -28.24
N GLU A 434 -1.62 -16.82 -29.46
CA GLU A 434 -0.71 -17.90 -29.80
C GLU A 434 0.57 -17.86 -28.94
N HIS A 435 1.18 -19.02 -28.68
CA HIS A 435 2.35 -19.11 -27.81
C HIS A 435 3.50 -18.18 -28.24
N GLN A 436 3.73 -18.05 -29.56
CA GLN A 436 4.73 -17.14 -30.12
C GLN A 436 4.42 -15.67 -29.83
N GLU A 437 3.14 -15.29 -29.83
CA GLU A 437 2.72 -13.93 -29.53
C GLU A 437 2.81 -13.63 -28.03
N LYS A 438 2.58 -14.65 -27.17
CA LYS A 438 2.87 -14.54 -25.74
C LYS A 438 4.36 -14.30 -25.49
N GLU A 439 5.25 -15.08 -26.12
CA GLU A 439 6.69 -14.83 -25.98
C GLU A 439 7.08 -13.41 -26.40
N ARG A 440 6.49 -12.88 -27.48
CA ARG A 440 6.71 -11.49 -27.91
C ARG A 440 6.23 -10.49 -26.87
N GLN A 441 5.07 -10.70 -26.25
CA GLN A 441 4.53 -9.81 -25.22
C GLN A 441 5.41 -9.73 -23.95
N LEU A 442 6.14 -10.79 -23.59
CA LEU A 442 7.08 -10.75 -22.46
C LEU A 442 8.18 -9.70 -22.68
N VAL A 443 8.62 -9.50 -23.92
CA VAL A 443 9.66 -8.51 -24.28
C VAL A 443 9.17 -7.08 -24.00
N TRP A 444 7.86 -6.85 -24.13
CA TRP A 444 7.23 -5.55 -23.88
C TRP A 444 6.95 -5.26 -22.40
N HIS A 445 7.38 -6.13 -21.48
CA HIS A 445 7.32 -5.84 -20.06
C HIS A 445 8.25 -4.67 -19.72
N SER A 446 7.70 -3.67 -19.01
CA SER A 446 8.40 -2.43 -18.66
C SER A 446 9.76 -2.64 -17.98
N GLU A 447 9.91 -3.73 -17.22
CA GLU A 447 11.09 -4.12 -16.47
C GLU A 447 12.25 -4.46 -17.41
N ARG A 448 11.95 -5.16 -18.51
CA ARG A 448 12.94 -5.54 -19.52
C ARG A 448 13.38 -4.33 -20.32
N LEU A 449 12.43 -3.48 -20.71
CA LEU A 449 12.71 -2.20 -21.38
C LEU A 449 13.61 -1.30 -20.51
N ALA A 450 13.27 -1.19 -19.23
CA ALA A 450 14.03 -0.44 -18.23
C ALA A 450 15.46 -0.99 -18.06
N VAL A 451 15.66 -2.30 -17.89
CA VAL A 451 17.02 -2.88 -17.80
C VAL A 451 17.83 -2.65 -19.06
N ALA A 452 17.26 -2.90 -20.24
CA ALA A 452 17.98 -2.74 -21.49
C ALA A 452 18.38 -1.28 -21.72
N TYR A 453 17.49 -0.33 -21.42
CA TYR A 453 17.82 1.09 -21.42
C TYR A 453 18.91 1.41 -20.38
N GLY A 454 18.81 0.82 -19.19
CA GLY A 454 19.81 0.84 -18.13
C GLY A 454 21.19 0.47 -18.66
N LEU A 455 21.32 -0.70 -19.27
CA LEU A 455 22.57 -1.23 -19.81
C LEU A 455 23.17 -0.37 -20.93
N LEU A 456 22.33 0.19 -21.81
CA LEU A 456 22.77 0.98 -22.96
C LEU A 456 23.32 2.37 -22.57
N ASN A 457 22.83 2.96 -21.49
CA ASN A 457 23.11 4.35 -21.14
C ASN A 457 23.99 4.51 -19.88
N SER A 458 24.26 3.44 -19.14
CA SER A 458 25.05 3.49 -17.90
C SER A 458 26.50 3.10 -18.11
N VAL A 459 27.40 3.86 -17.48
CA VAL A 459 28.86 3.59 -17.50
C VAL A 459 29.15 2.18 -17.01
N PRO A 460 29.88 1.33 -17.75
CA PRO A 460 30.15 -0.06 -17.36
C PRO A 460 30.60 -0.18 -15.89
N GLY A 461 29.97 -1.08 -15.13
CA GLY A 461 30.25 -1.31 -13.72
C GLY A 461 29.38 -0.56 -12.71
N THR A 462 28.57 0.43 -13.11
CA THR A 462 27.63 1.08 -12.17
C THR A 462 26.37 0.23 -11.94
N VAL A 463 25.84 0.26 -10.72
CA VAL A 463 24.61 -0.46 -10.33
C VAL A 463 23.39 0.13 -11.04
N ILE A 464 22.59 -0.70 -11.72
CA ILE A 464 21.35 -0.28 -12.37
C ILE A 464 20.22 -0.40 -11.35
N ARG A 465 19.54 0.71 -11.06
CA ARG A 465 18.43 0.76 -10.10
C ARG A 465 17.11 1.01 -10.81
N ILE A 466 16.17 0.09 -10.63
CA ILE A 466 14.86 0.11 -11.27
C ILE A 466 13.80 0.09 -10.18
N VAL A 467 12.78 0.93 -10.35
CA VAL A 467 11.59 0.92 -9.50
C VAL A 467 10.38 0.59 -10.35
N LYS A 468 9.54 -0.31 -9.84
CA LYS A 468 8.35 -0.82 -10.51
C LYS A 468 7.12 -0.50 -9.65
N ASN A 469 6.02 -0.09 -10.27
CA ASN A 469 4.77 0.23 -9.55
C ASN A 469 3.93 -0.98 -9.10
N LEU A 470 4.13 -2.15 -9.72
CA LEU A 470 3.40 -3.40 -9.49
C LEU A 470 4.37 -4.56 -9.29
N ARG A 471 3.97 -5.63 -8.59
CA ARG A 471 4.82 -6.81 -8.38
C ARG A 471 5.41 -7.35 -9.70
N VAL A 472 6.74 -7.48 -9.74
CA VAL A 472 7.47 -8.05 -10.88
C VAL A 472 7.00 -9.49 -11.12
N CYS A 473 6.66 -9.85 -12.37
CA CYS A 473 6.24 -11.21 -12.68
C CYS A 473 7.40 -12.21 -12.54
N GLY A 474 7.07 -13.49 -12.31
CA GLY A 474 8.07 -14.54 -12.06
C GLY A 474 9.09 -14.68 -13.18
N ASP A 475 8.62 -14.62 -14.43
CA ASP A 475 9.47 -14.67 -15.62
C ASP A 475 10.44 -13.48 -15.71
N CYS A 476 9.95 -12.25 -15.50
CA CYS A 476 10.82 -11.07 -15.45
C CYS A 476 11.85 -11.20 -14.31
N HIS A 477 11.49 -11.72 -13.15
CA HIS A 477 12.44 -11.93 -12.06
C HIS A 477 13.57 -12.88 -12.44
N ALA A 478 13.27 -13.97 -13.15
CA ALA A 478 14.27 -14.92 -13.66
C ALA A 478 15.17 -14.27 -14.73
N VAL A 479 14.57 -13.56 -15.69
CA VAL A 479 15.30 -12.85 -16.75
C VAL A 479 16.24 -11.77 -16.20
N LEU A 480 15.79 -10.99 -15.21
CA LEU A 480 16.62 -9.95 -14.61
C LEU A 480 17.88 -10.52 -13.94
N LYS A 481 17.79 -11.69 -13.30
CA LYS A 481 18.95 -12.41 -12.74
C LYS A 481 19.90 -12.87 -13.85
N LEU A 482 19.37 -13.48 -14.90
CA LEU A 482 20.18 -13.92 -16.03
C LEU A 482 20.88 -12.76 -16.74
N ILE A 483 20.19 -11.63 -16.93
CA ILE A 483 20.80 -10.44 -17.53
C ILE A 483 21.89 -9.87 -16.63
N SER A 484 21.68 -9.83 -15.31
CA SER A 484 22.71 -9.44 -14.33
C SER A 484 23.98 -10.30 -14.47
N ASP A 485 23.81 -11.62 -14.61
CA ASP A 485 24.91 -12.57 -14.78
C ASP A 485 25.60 -12.48 -16.15
N ILE A 486 24.84 -12.26 -17.23
CA ILE A 486 25.37 -12.09 -18.60
C ILE A 486 26.16 -10.79 -18.71
N ALA A 487 25.59 -9.68 -18.23
CA ALA A 487 26.20 -8.36 -18.28
C ALA A 487 27.29 -8.16 -17.21
N ARG A 488 27.44 -9.12 -16.28
CA ARG A 488 28.32 -9.04 -15.09
C ARG A 488 28.11 -7.73 -14.33
N ARG A 489 26.85 -7.40 -14.06
CA ARG A 489 26.45 -6.08 -13.57
C ARG A 489 25.31 -6.18 -12.58
N GLU A 490 25.45 -5.52 -11.44
CA GLU A 490 24.42 -5.54 -10.41
C GLU A 490 23.16 -4.78 -10.88
N ILE A 491 22.02 -5.47 -10.85
CA ILE A 491 20.70 -4.92 -11.18
C ILE A 491 19.81 -5.03 -9.94
N VAL A 492 19.40 -3.88 -9.42
CA VAL A 492 18.51 -3.78 -8.26
C VAL A 492 17.12 -3.36 -8.73
N VAL A 493 16.13 -4.23 -8.56
CA VAL A 493 14.72 -3.93 -8.88
C VAL A 493 13.91 -3.85 -7.60
N ARG A 494 13.18 -2.74 -7.42
CA ARG A 494 12.36 -2.44 -6.24
C ARG A 494 10.89 -2.32 -6.60
N ASP A 495 10.02 -2.81 -5.73
CA ASP A 495 8.57 -2.53 -5.78
C ASP A 495 8.31 -1.19 -5.09
N ALA A 496 7.64 -0.25 -5.75
CA ALA A 496 7.30 1.06 -5.19
C ALA A 496 6.38 0.96 -3.96
N LYS A 497 5.66 -0.17 -3.81
CA LYS A 497 4.81 -0.48 -2.65
C LYS A 497 5.54 -1.18 -1.50
N ARG A 498 6.78 -1.64 -1.71
CA ARG A 498 7.66 -2.06 -0.62
C ARG A 498 8.40 -0.82 -0.12
N SER A 499 7.97 -0.32 1.04
CA SER A 499 8.73 0.66 1.82
C SER A 499 10.18 0.19 1.97
N PRO A 500 11.17 1.09 1.99
CA PRO A 500 12.57 0.72 2.14
C PRO A 500 12.75 0.10 3.52
N PHE A 501 13.02 -1.21 3.54
CA PHE A 501 13.61 -1.90 4.68
C PHE A 501 14.93 -2.50 4.20
#